data_AF-A0A8J9RJJ6-F1
#
_entry.id   AF-A0A8J9RJJ6-F1
#
_cell.length_a   1.000
_cell.length_b   1.000
_cell.length_c   1.000
_cell.angle_alpha   90.00
_cell.angle_beta   90.00
_cell.angle_gamma   90.00
#
_symmetry.space_group_name_H-M   'P 1'
#
loop_
_entity.id
_entity.type
_entity.pdbx_description
1 polymer ?
#
loop_
_entity_poly.entity_id
_entity_poly.type
_entity_poly.pdbx_seq_one_letter_code
_entity_poly.pdbx_strand_id
1 'polypeptide(L)'
;MHSVQLEQISIGVRSESALAWVQRHWGQASSLRLVWFTRDIPWVMAHNAASVTSLKRLELRLLQERSPTTTMLLTWHLDQASQLQLLFLEHPTALVVPPIRNLSQLIMTSIEFTPSTAASIRQLRNLQTLWLGVGQTDPGIACAELDLASLPQLSDARAAAVNQ
;
A
#
# COMPACT_ATOMS: atom_id res chain seq x y z
N MET A 1 19.85 3.04 -25.52
CA MET A 1 19.69 2.62 -24.11
C MET A 1 18.36 1.92 -23.99
N HIS A 2 18.36 0.62 -23.74
CA HIS A 2 17.13 -0.17 -23.61
C HIS A 2 16.58 0.04 -22.20
N SER A 3 15.45 0.75 -22.08
CA SER A 3 14.67 0.80 -20.85
C SER A 3 14.17 -0.61 -20.58
N VAL A 4 14.70 -1.25 -19.53
CA VAL A 4 14.16 -2.53 -19.08
C VAL A 4 12.85 -2.21 -18.38
N GLN A 5 11.74 -2.44 -19.08
CA GLN A 5 10.40 -2.40 -18.51
C GLN A 5 10.29 -3.58 -17.54
N LEU A 6 10.65 -3.35 -16.27
CA LEU A 6 10.52 -4.33 -15.21
C LEU A 6 9.03 -4.36 -14.81
N GLU A 7 8.23 -5.14 -15.56
CA GLU A 7 6.76 -5.06 -15.48
C GLU A 7 6.17 -5.69 -14.21
N GLN A 8 6.87 -6.59 -13.54
CA GLN A 8 6.45 -7.11 -12.23
C GLN A 8 7.59 -7.88 -11.59
N ILE A 9 8.06 -7.45 -10.43
CA ILE A 9 9.13 -8.16 -9.71
C ILE A 9 8.64 -8.47 -8.32
N SER A 10 8.63 -9.76 -8.01
CA SER A 10 8.27 -10.32 -6.71
C SER A 10 9.57 -10.70 -6.01
N ILE A 11 9.97 -9.93 -5.01
CA ILE A 11 11.20 -10.20 -4.28
C ILE A 11 10.86 -10.60 -2.86
N GLY A 12 11.28 -11.81 -2.48
CA GLY A 12 11.45 -12.19 -1.08
C GLY A 12 12.77 -11.63 -0.58
N VAL A 13 12.76 -10.45 0.07
CA VAL A 13 14.01 -9.83 0.56
C VAL A 13 14.39 -10.48 1.89
N ARG A 14 15.04 -11.64 1.76
CA ARG A 14 15.79 -12.27 2.86
C ARG A 14 17.30 -12.19 2.66
N SER A 15 17.75 -11.54 1.58
CA SER A 15 19.17 -11.43 1.23
C SER A 15 19.56 -9.98 0.91
N GLU A 16 20.81 -9.62 1.21
CA GLU A 16 21.38 -8.31 0.86
C GLU A 16 21.32 -8.04 -0.65
N SER A 17 21.47 -9.08 -1.48
CA SER A 17 21.34 -8.98 -2.93
C SER A 17 19.96 -8.50 -3.37
N ALA A 18 18.92 -8.98 -2.67
CA ALA A 18 17.55 -8.60 -2.92
C ALA A 18 17.28 -7.14 -2.50
N LEU A 19 17.87 -6.71 -1.40
CA LEU A 19 17.83 -5.32 -0.91
C LEU A 19 18.52 -4.35 -1.89
N ALA A 20 19.76 -4.67 -2.28
CA ALA A 20 20.55 -3.88 -3.21
C ALA A 20 19.88 -3.78 -4.59
N TRP A 21 19.19 -4.85 -5.01
CA TRP A 21 18.38 -4.81 -6.21
C TRP A 21 17.22 -3.81 -6.06
N VAL A 22 16.45 -3.89 -4.97
CA VAL A 22 15.31 -2.98 -4.74
C VAL A 22 15.80 -1.53 -4.76
N GLN A 23 16.92 -1.23 -4.10
CA GLN A 23 17.49 0.11 -4.11
C GLN A 23 17.85 0.62 -5.51
N ARG A 24 18.38 -0.23 -6.39
CA ARG A 24 18.75 0.19 -7.76
C ARG A 24 17.55 0.41 -8.67
N HIS A 25 16.45 -0.30 -8.43
CA HIS A 25 15.35 -0.40 -9.38
C HIS A 25 14.03 0.20 -8.88
N TRP A 26 13.91 0.55 -7.60
CA TRP A 26 12.74 1.20 -7.01
C TRP A 26 12.27 2.40 -7.82
N GLY A 27 13.23 3.21 -8.29
CA GLY A 27 12.97 4.43 -9.04
C GLY A 27 12.54 4.27 -10.50
N GLN A 28 12.64 3.05 -11.03
CA GLN A 28 12.44 2.77 -12.45
C GLN A 28 11.29 1.77 -12.67
N ALA A 29 10.83 1.14 -11.59
CA ALA A 29 9.74 0.18 -11.64
C ALA A 29 8.41 0.90 -11.87
N SER A 30 7.64 0.41 -12.83
CA SER A 30 6.22 0.76 -12.96
C SER A 30 5.33 -0.08 -12.04
N SER A 31 5.83 -1.23 -11.59
CA SER A 31 5.12 -2.18 -10.74
C SER A 31 6.11 -2.87 -9.81
N LEU A 32 5.83 -2.82 -8.51
CA LEU A 32 6.69 -3.39 -7.49
C LEU A 32 5.87 -4.28 -6.56
N ARG A 33 6.28 -5.54 -6.41
CA ARG A 33 5.71 -6.48 -5.44
C ARG A 33 6.79 -6.93 -4.45
N LEU A 34 6.62 -6.54 -3.20
CA LEU A 34 7.53 -6.86 -2.12
C LEU A 34 6.82 -7.83 -1.16
N VAL A 35 7.35 -9.06 -1.04
CA VAL A 35 6.83 -10.11 -0.16
C VAL A 35 7.81 -10.48 0.96
N TRP A 36 7.32 -10.69 2.18
CA TRP A 36 8.07 -11.23 3.33
C TRP A 36 9.22 -10.35 3.85
N PHE A 37 8.91 -9.09 4.16
CA PHE A 37 9.87 -8.12 4.71
C PHE A 37 9.65 -7.91 6.20
N THR A 38 10.74 -7.83 6.97
CA THR A 38 10.62 -7.77 8.44
C THR A 38 11.47 -6.71 9.14
N ARG A 39 12.49 -6.09 8.53
CA ARG A 39 13.30 -5.05 9.23
C ARG A 39 13.83 -3.89 8.39
N ASP A 40 14.21 -4.10 7.14
CA ASP A 40 14.96 -3.07 6.38
C ASP A 40 14.09 -2.18 5.49
N ILE A 41 12.76 -2.35 5.48
CA ILE A 41 11.84 -1.54 4.66
C ILE A 41 11.99 -0.04 4.94
N PRO A 42 11.96 0.42 6.21
CA PRO A 42 12.17 1.82 6.52
C PRO A 42 13.45 2.37 5.87
N TRP A 43 14.52 1.59 5.93
CA TRP A 43 15.80 1.99 5.38
C TRP A 43 15.76 2.07 3.86
N VAL A 44 15.17 1.08 3.17
CA VAL A 44 15.01 1.11 1.70
C VAL A 44 14.15 2.27 1.26
N MET A 45 13.01 2.49 1.92
CA MET A 45 12.12 3.61 1.64
C MET A 45 12.89 4.93 1.85
N ALA A 46 13.52 5.13 3.00
CA ALA A 46 14.27 6.36 3.27
C ALA A 46 15.33 6.66 2.20
N HIS A 47 16.03 5.64 1.69
CA HIS A 47 17.05 5.81 0.65
C HIS A 47 16.49 6.08 -0.76
N ASN A 48 15.19 5.86 -0.98
CA ASN A 48 14.57 5.96 -2.30
C ASN A 48 13.44 7.01 -2.36
N ALA A 49 13.37 7.93 -1.39
CA ALA A 49 12.31 8.92 -1.25
C ALA A 49 12.07 9.79 -2.49
N ALA A 50 13.08 9.97 -3.35
CA ALA A 50 13.00 10.81 -4.54
C ALA A 50 12.40 10.11 -5.79
N SER A 51 12.10 8.80 -5.74
CA SER A 51 12.06 8.00 -6.98
C SER A 51 10.73 7.30 -7.30
N VAL A 52 9.64 7.51 -6.58
CA VAL A 52 8.36 6.76 -6.82
C VAL A 52 7.44 7.35 -7.89
N THR A 53 7.88 8.36 -8.65
CA THR A 53 6.99 9.10 -9.55
C THR A 53 6.47 8.27 -10.73
N SER A 54 7.18 7.22 -11.15
CA SER A 54 6.77 6.32 -12.24
C SER A 54 5.95 5.10 -11.77
N LEU A 55 5.82 4.90 -10.46
CA LEU A 55 5.23 3.70 -9.90
C LEU A 55 3.71 3.73 -10.10
N LYS A 56 3.17 2.73 -10.82
CA LYS A 56 1.73 2.57 -11.06
C LYS A 56 1.09 1.51 -10.17
N ARG A 57 1.87 0.50 -9.76
CA ARG A 57 1.43 -0.59 -8.88
C ARG A 57 2.42 -0.79 -7.75
N LEU A 58 1.92 -0.80 -6.52
CA LEU A 58 2.69 -1.17 -5.33
C LEU A 58 1.95 -2.25 -4.57
N GLU A 59 2.61 -3.37 -4.34
CA GLU A 59 2.11 -4.44 -3.49
C GLU A 59 3.13 -4.72 -2.38
N LEU A 60 2.75 -4.48 -1.13
CA LEU A 60 3.58 -4.75 0.04
C LEU A 60 2.90 -5.83 0.89
N ARG A 61 3.61 -6.94 1.11
CA ARG A 61 3.22 -7.99 2.04
C ARG A 61 4.17 -7.99 3.22
N LEU A 62 3.77 -7.27 4.26
CA LEU A 62 4.56 -7.03 5.44
C LEU A 62 4.40 -8.23 6.39
N LEU A 63 5.50 -8.83 6.84
CA LEU A 63 5.43 -9.90 7.84
C LEU A 63 5.47 -9.27 9.23
N GLN A 64 4.32 -9.22 9.90
CA GLN A 64 4.22 -8.79 11.31
C GLN A 64 4.89 -7.44 11.61
N GLU A 65 4.92 -6.53 10.63
CA GLU A 65 5.60 -5.24 10.77
C GLU A 65 4.68 -4.26 11.51
N ARG A 66 5.04 -3.95 12.75
CA ARG A 66 4.28 -3.03 13.60
C ARG A 66 4.94 -1.66 13.79
N SER A 67 6.04 -1.37 13.08
CA SER A 67 6.80 -0.14 13.31
C SER A 67 6.05 1.08 12.82
N PRO A 68 5.80 2.08 13.69
CA PRO A 68 5.30 3.39 13.27
C PRO A 68 6.18 4.06 12.22
N THR A 69 7.50 3.77 12.23
CA THR A 69 8.45 4.29 11.23
C THR A 69 8.14 3.76 9.84
N THR A 70 7.78 2.48 9.71
CA THR A 70 7.38 1.89 8.43
C THR A 70 6.13 2.57 7.88
N THR A 71 5.11 2.74 8.73
CA THR A 71 3.89 3.46 8.37
C THR A 71 4.17 4.89 7.92
N MET A 72 4.96 5.64 8.68
CA MET A 72 5.29 7.04 8.39
C MET A 72 6.03 7.18 7.05
N LEU A 73 7.03 6.34 6.81
CA LEU A 73 7.78 6.35 5.56
C LEU A 73 6.93 5.91 4.38
N LEU A 74 6.06 4.91 4.56
CA LEU A 74 5.12 4.49 3.53
C LEU A 74 4.18 5.65 3.16
N THR A 75 3.58 6.33 4.14
CA THR A 75 2.74 7.51 3.90
C THR A 75 3.51 8.61 3.15
N TRP A 76 4.75 8.90 3.56
CA TRP A 76 5.56 9.90 2.87
C TRP A 76 5.86 9.52 1.41
N HIS A 77 6.19 8.24 1.14
CA HIS A 77 6.42 7.76 -0.22
C HIS A 77 5.16 7.84 -1.08
N LEU A 78 4.04 7.39 -0.54
CA LEU A 78 2.76 7.40 -1.26
C LEU A 78 2.33 8.81 -1.65
N ASP A 79 2.66 9.83 -0.85
CA ASP A 79 2.38 11.23 -1.18
C ASP A 79 3.11 11.71 -2.46
N GLN A 80 4.26 11.12 -2.76
CA GLN A 80 5.05 11.41 -3.95
C GLN A 80 4.70 10.51 -5.15
N ALA A 81 3.90 9.46 -4.94
CA ALA A 81 3.57 8.45 -5.93
C ALA A 81 2.44 8.91 -6.87
N SER A 82 2.69 9.99 -7.62
CA SER A 82 1.67 10.65 -8.45
C SER A 82 1.04 9.77 -9.52
N GLN A 83 1.72 8.71 -10.00
CA GLN A 83 1.19 7.79 -11.00
C GLN A 83 0.57 6.51 -10.42
N LEU A 84 0.53 6.37 -9.09
CA LEU A 84 0.08 5.14 -8.45
C LEU A 84 -1.42 4.92 -8.68
N GLN A 85 -1.75 3.77 -9.26
CA GLN A 85 -3.11 3.35 -9.60
C GLN A 85 -3.60 2.20 -8.72
N LEU A 86 -2.69 1.34 -8.26
CA LEU A 86 -3.00 0.22 -7.38
C LEU A 86 -2.05 0.18 -6.18
N LEU A 87 -2.65 0.13 -4.98
CA LEU A 87 -1.97 -0.08 -3.72
C LEU A 87 -2.54 -1.31 -3.03
N PHE A 88 -1.70 -2.33 -2.84
CA PHE A 88 -2.00 -3.53 -2.08
C PHE A 88 -1.13 -3.57 -0.83
N LEU A 89 -1.73 -3.74 0.33
CA LEU A 89 -1.05 -3.82 1.61
C LEU A 89 -1.58 -5.01 2.41
N GLU A 90 -0.69 -5.91 2.78
CA GLU A 90 -1.00 -7.05 3.64
C GLU A 90 -0.31 -6.90 4.99
N HIS A 91 -1.10 -7.03 6.05
CA HIS A 91 -0.77 -6.78 7.46
C HIS A 91 -0.25 -5.37 7.82
N PRO A 92 -0.77 -4.25 7.28
CA PRO A 92 -0.45 -2.95 7.87
C PRO A 92 -1.13 -2.87 9.24
N THR A 93 -0.37 -2.48 10.28
CA THR A 93 -0.92 -2.28 11.63
C THR A 93 -1.78 -1.04 11.73
N ALA A 94 -1.32 0.06 11.14
CA ALA A 94 -2.06 1.30 11.01
C ALA A 94 -1.54 2.01 9.76
N LEU A 95 -2.43 2.56 8.95
CA LEU A 95 -2.04 3.39 7.83
C LEU A 95 -3.00 4.55 7.61
N VAL A 96 -2.43 5.75 7.52
CA VAL A 96 -3.09 6.89 6.93
C VAL A 96 -2.64 6.95 5.48
N VAL A 97 -3.56 6.66 4.56
CA VAL A 97 -3.27 6.73 3.13
C VAL A 97 -3.31 8.21 2.73
N PRO A 98 -2.21 8.78 2.18
CA PRO A 98 -2.24 10.16 1.73
C PRO A 98 -3.20 10.30 0.53
N PRO A 99 -3.63 11.53 0.18
CA PRO A 99 -4.50 11.78 -0.95
C PRO A 99 -3.80 11.52 -2.29
N ILE A 100 -3.71 10.24 -2.68
CA ILE A 100 -3.11 9.81 -3.94
C ILE A 100 -4.12 10.02 -5.05
N ARG A 101 -3.89 11.06 -5.87
CA ARG A 101 -4.86 11.50 -6.88
C ARG A 101 -5.22 10.43 -7.89
N ASN A 102 -4.30 9.58 -8.30
CA ASN A 102 -4.54 8.60 -9.37
C ASN A 102 -4.87 7.19 -8.85
N LEU A 103 -5.01 7.02 -7.53
CA LEU A 103 -5.28 5.71 -6.95
C LEU A 103 -6.70 5.27 -7.28
N SER A 104 -6.80 4.21 -8.07
CA SER A 104 -8.06 3.61 -8.52
C SER A 104 -8.41 2.33 -7.75
N GLN A 105 -7.41 1.64 -7.21
CA GLN A 105 -7.59 0.38 -6.49
C GLN A 105 -6.80 0.38 -5.18
N LEU A 106 -7.50 0.12 -4.08
CA LEU A 106 -6.92 -0.04 -2.75
C LEU A 106 -7.34 -1.39 -2.19
N ILE A 107 -6.35 -2.21 -1.85
CA ILE A 107 -6.56 -3.49 -1.19
C ILE A 107 -5.75 -3.49 0.09
N MET A 108 -6.41 -3.69 1.22
CA MET A 108 -5.77 -3.76 2.53
C MET A 108 -6.26 -4.98 3.28
N THR A 109 -5.35 -5.86 3.70
CA THR A 109 -5.70 -7.09 4.42
C THR A 109 -5.04 -7.16 5.80
N SER A 110 -5.72 -7.80 6.75
CA SER A 110 -5.29 -7.99 8.14
C SER A 110 -4.97 -6.67 8.87
N ILE A 111 -5.80 -5.66 8.66
CA ILE A 111 -5.64 -4.33 9.25
C ILE A 111 -6.40 -4.21 10.57
N GLU A 112 -5.88 -3.39 11.47
CA GLU A 112 -6.71 -2.74 12.48
C GLU A 112 -7.42 -1.58 11.79
N PHE A 113 -8.74 -1.69 11.61
CA PHE A 113 -9.49 -0.63 10.94
C PHE A 113 -9.83 0.48 11.93
N THR A 114 -9.21 1.64 11.77
CA THR A 114 -9.38 2.80 12.66
C THR A 114 -10.20 3.91 11.99
N PRO A 115 -10.80 4.84 12.76
CA PRO A 115 -11.46 6.02 12.20
C PRO A 115 -10.52 6.89 11.35
N SER A 116 -9.22 6.94 11.69
CA SER A 116 -8.23 7.66 10.88
C SER A 116 -7.99 7.01 9.52
N THR A 117 -7.99 5.68 9.46
CA THR A 117 -7.92 4.93 8.21
C THR A 117 -9.13 5.25 7.34
N ALA A 118 -10.34 5.20 7.93
CA ALA A 118 -11.57 5.54 7.23
C ALA A 118 -11.58 6.97 6.68
N ALA A 119 -11.18 7.95 7.51
CA ALA A 119 -11.09 9.34 7.10
C ALA A 119 -10.12 9.54 5.92
N SER A 120 -8.98 8.82 5.92
CA SER A 120 -8.00 8.89 4.84
C SER A 120 -8.52 8.28 3.53
N ILE A 121 -9.23 7.14 3.60
CA ILE A 121 -9.85 6.51 2.43
C ILE A 121 -10.88 7.44 1.79
N ARG A 122 -11.66 8.18 2.59
CA ARG A 122 -12.65 9.13 2.08
C ARG A 122 -12.07 10.26 1.25
N GLN A 123 -10.77 10.53 1.38
CA GLN A 123 -10.07 11.55 0.60
C GLN A 123 -9.64 11.03 -0.78
N LEU A 124 -9.70 9.73 -1.05
CA LEU A 124 -9.32 9.11 -2.32
C LEU A 124 -10.43 9.26 -3.37
N ARG A 125 -10.46 10.44 -4.01
CA ARG A 125 -11.55 10.85 -4.92
C ARG A 125 -11.68 10.01 -6.19
N ASN A 126 -10.62 9.33 -6.62
CA ASN A 126 -10.61 8.51 -7.84
C ASN A 126 -10.63 7.01 -7.55
N LEU A 127 -10.83 6.61 -6.28
CA LEU A 127 -10.87 5.22 -5.88
C LEU A 127 -12.12 4.54 -6.45
N GLN A 128 -11.94 3.48 -7.25
CA GLN A 128 -13.04 2.72 -7.87
C GLN A 128 -13.22 1.35 -7.21
N THR A 129 -12.12 0.77 -6.73
CA THR A 129 -12.11 -0.54 -6.07
C THR A 129 -11.53 -0.42 -4.67
N LEU A 130 -12.29 -0.86 -3.67
CA LEU A 130 -11.86 -0.95 -2.28
C LEU A 130 -12.08 -2.38 -1.77
N TRP A 131 -11.02 -3.04 -1.34
CA TRP A 131 -11.12 -4.32 -0.65
C TRP A 131 -10.42 -4.27 0.70
N LEU A 132 -11.19 -4.50 1.75
CA LEU A 132 -10.73 -4.62 3.12
C LEU A 132 -10.86 -6.08 3.58
N GLY A 133 -9.72 -6.73 3.77
CA GLY A 133 -9.63 -7.92 4.61
C GLY A 133 -9.46 -7.45 6.05
N VAL A 134 -10.53 -7.38 6.82
CA VAL A 134 -10.44 -6.99 8.23
C VAL A 134 -10.01 -8.21 9.04
N GLY A 135 -8.91 -8.07 9.79
CA GLY A 135 -8.38 -9.17 10.59
C GLY A 135 -9.21 -9.35 11.84
N GLN A 136 -8.91 -8.53 12.85
CA GLN A 136 -9.57 -8.56 14.17
C GLN A 136 -10.80 -7.65 14.25
N THR A 137 -10.94 -6.71 13.31
CA THR A 137 -12.10 -5.81 13.26
C THR A 137 -13.28 -6.50 12.60
N ASP A 138 -14.47 -6.32 13.17
CA ASP A 138 -15.71 -6.76 12.53
C ASP A 138 -15.90 -6.04 11.18
N PRO A 139 -16.20 -6.76 10.08
CA PRO A 139 -16.43 -6.15 8.77
C PRO A 139 -17.54 -5.08 8.76
N GLY A 140 -18.58 -5.25 9.59
CA GLY A 140 -19.66 -4.28 9.75
C GLY A 140 -19.19 -2.97 10.37
N ILE A 141 -18.29 -3.02 11.35
CA ILE A 141 -17.67 -1.82 11.95
C ILE A 141 -16.85 -1.07 10.89
N ALA A 142 -16.05 -1.78 10.09
CA ALA A 142 -15.26 -1.14 9.04
C ALA A 142 -16.14 -0.47 7.97
N CYS A 143 -17.22 -1.12 7.56
CA CYS A 143 -18.20 -0.55 6.64
C CYS A 143 -18.92 0.68 7.22
N ALA A 144 -19.32 0.64 8.50
CA ALA A 144 -19.98 1.77 9.16
C ALA A 144 -19.04 2.98 9.26
N GLU A 145 -17.79 2.75 9.67
CA GLU A 145 -16.76 3.80 9.78
C GLU A 145 -16.39 4.42 8.43
N LEU A 146 -16.51 3.70 7.31
CA LEU A 146 -16.26 4.23 5.97
C LEU A 146 -17.34 5.17 5.45
N ASP A 147 -18.58 5.04 5.92
CA ASP A 147 -19.75 5.67 5.29
C ASP A 147 -19.68 5.52 3.75
N LEU A 148 -19.93 4.31 3.24
CA LEU A 148 -19.82 4.02 1.80
C LEU A 148 -20.67 4.98 0.93
N ALA A 149 -21.75 5.56 1.48
CA ALA A 149 -22.54 6.56 0.78
C ALA A 149 -21.76 7.85 0.48
N SER A 150 -20.72 8.16 1.27
CA SER A 150 -19.79 9.26 1.01
C SER A 150 -18.78 8.98 -0.11
N LEU A 151 -18.77 7.76 -0.67
CA LEU A 151 -17.85 7.30 -1.71
C LEU A 151 -18.60 6.85 -2.99
N PRO A 152 -19.36 7.75 -3.64
CA PRO A 152 -20.16 7.42 -4.82
C PRO A 152 -19.34 6.95 -6.02
N GLN A 153 -18.02 7.19 -6.02
CA GLN A 153 -17.09 6.76 -7.05
C GLN A 153 -16.74 5.26 -6.99
N LEU A 154 -17.04 4.57 -5.88
CA LEU A 154 -16.72 3.14 -5.74
C LEU A 154 -17.67 2.29 -6.58
N SER A 155 -17.10 1.53 -7.52
CA SER A 155 -17.82 0.54 -8.31
C SER A 155 -17.77 -0.88 -7.72
N ASP A 156 -16.75 -1.17 -6.90
CA ASP A 156 -16.64 -2.43 -6.15
C ASP A 156 -16.05 -2.14 -4.76
N ALA A 157 -16.81 -2.46 -3.72
CA ALA A 157 -16.42 -2.26 -2.33
C ALA A 157 -16.75 -3.53 -1.54
N ARG A 158 -15.73 -4.11 -0.90
CA ARG A 158 -15.89 -5.35 -0.11
C ARG A 158 -15.13 -5.26 1.20
N ALA A 159 -15.78 -5.69 2.27
CA ALA A 159 -15.14 -5.98 3.55
C ALA A 159 -15.38 -7.45 3.90
N ALA A 160 -14.34 -8.18 4.24
CA ALA A 160 -14.43 -9.58 4.64
C ALA A 160 -13.51 -9.86 5.82
N ALA A 161 -13.93 -10.75 6.72
CA ALA A 161 -13.07 -11.25 7.79
C ALA A 161 -11.93 -12.07 7.16
N VAL A 162 -10.69 -11.83 7.61
CA VAL A 162 -9.55 -12.67 7.25
C VAL A 162 -9.50 -13.81 8.26
N ASN A 163 -9.98 -14.99 7.85
CA ASN A 163 -9.79 -16.22 8.64
C ASN A 163 -8.28 -16.47 8.76
N GLN A 164 -7.76 -16.41 9.99
CA GLN A 164 -6.35 -16.66 10.31
C GLN A 164 -5.99 -18.13 10.14
#